data_AF-A0A382XNX0-F1
#
_entry.id   AF-A0A382XNX0-F1
#
_cell.length_a   1.000
_cell.length_b   1.000
_cell.length_c   1.000
_cell.angle_alpha   90.00
_cell.angle_beta   90.00
_cell.angle_gamma   90.00
#
_symmetry.space_group_name_H-M   'P 1'
#
loop_
_entity.id
_entity.type
_entity.pdbx_description
1 polymer ?
#
loop_
_entity_poly.entity_id
_entity_poly.type
_entity_poly.pdbx_seq_one_letter_code
_entity_poly.pdbx_strand_id
1 'polypeptide(L)' 'MIVNELAGKSMEWRCAGPFRGGRVVAVAGHPNEDNVFYFGAVAGGVWKTYDGGSYWENVTDGFLDTASIGALAVSNS' A
#
# COMPACT_ATOMS: atom_id res chain seq x y z
N MET A 1 -49.89 -16.60 19.08
CA MET A 1 -49.11 -15.46 18.57
C MET A 1 -47.82 -15.41 19.37
N ILE A 2 -46.72 -15.83 18.75
CA ILE A 2 -45.32 -15.41 18.90
C ILE A 2 -44.64 -16.24 17.81
N VAL A 3 -44.48 -15.66 16.62
CA VAL A 3 -43.62 -16.20 15.57
C VAL A 3 -42.23 -15.65 15.86
N ASN A 4 -41.26 -16.56 15.96
CA ASN A 4 -39.89 -16.29 16.34
C ASN A 4 -39.20 -15.48 15.21
N GLU A 5 -38.91 -14.21 15.44
CA GLU A 5 -38.34 -13.25 14.45
C GLU A 5 -36.85 -13.49 14.12
N LEU A 6 -36.29 -14.67 14.34
CA LEU A 6 -34.84 -14.90 14.19
C LEU A 6 -34.42 -15.39 12.79
N ALA A 7 -35.38 -15.60 11.87
CA ALA A 7 -35.09 -16.02 10.51
C ALA A 7 -35.07 -14.80 9.56
N GLY A 8 -33.99 -14.02 9.53
CA GLY A 8 -33.97 -12.91 8.58
C GLY A 8 -32.75 -11.99 8.49
N LYS A 9 -31.67 -12.20 9.23
CA LYS A 9 -30.44 -11.45 8.95
C LYS A 9 -29.57 -12.23 7.98
N SER A 10 -29.70 -11.92 6.69
CA SER A 10 -28.73 -12.33 5.68
C SER A 10 -27.34 -11.85 6.09
N MET A 11 -26.38 -12.76 6.10
CA MET A 11 -24.98 -12.43 6.35
C MET A 11 -24.47 -11.54 5.19
N GLU A 12 -23.99 -10.35 5.52
CA GLU A 12 -23.38 -9.46 4.53
C GLU A 12 -21.89 -9.77 4.42
N TRP A 13 -21.45 -9.99 3.18
CA TRP A 13 -20.02 -10.04 2.89
C TRP A 13 -19.42 -8.66 3.12
N ARG A 14 -18.43 -8.59 4.00
CA ARG A 14 -17.57 -7.42 4.18
C ARG A 14 -16.14 -7.78 3.87
N CYS A 15 -15.36 -6.80 3.42
CA CYS A 15 -13.92 -6.95 3.38
C CYS A 15 -13.42 -7.21 4.82
N ALA A 16 -12.66 -8.28 5.00
CA ALA A 16 -12.09 -8.66 6.30
C ALA A 16 -10.63 -8.23 6.45
N GLY A 17 -9.95 -7.93 5.34
CA GLY A 17 -8.52 -7.68 5.28
C GLY A 17 -8.17 -6.25 4.89
N PRO A 18 -6.90 -5.87 5.05
CA PRO A 18 -6.48 -4.48 4.95
C PRO A 18 -6.88 -3.91 3.59
N PHE A 19 -7.47 -2.71 3.59
CA PHE A 19 -7.95 -2.02 2.38
C PHE A 19 -6.86 -1.81 1.34
N ARG A 20 -5.59 -1.89 1.75
CA ARG A 20 -4.41 -1.87 0.90
C ARG A 20 -3.45 -2.92 1.42
N GLY A 21 -3.06 -3.84 0.54
CA GLY A 21 -2.10 -4.90 0.83
C GLY A 21 -1.23 -5.13 -0.39
N GLY A 22 -0.06 -5.70 -0.20
CA GLY A 22 0.89 -5.94 -1.29
C GLY A 22 2.20 -6.50 -0.75
N ARG A 23 3.03 -7.01 -1.66
CA ARG A 23 4.38 -7.49 -1.33
C ARG A 23 5.40 -6.40 -1.66
N VAL A 24 6.19 -6.04 -0.65
CA VAL A 24 7.31 -5.11 -0.76
C VAL A 24 8.60 -5.89 -0.56
N VAL A 25 9.59 -5.64 -1.41
CA VAL A 25 10.91 -6.30 -1.34
C VAL A 25 12.08 -5.31 -1.37
N ALA A 26 11.80 -4.02 -1.59
CA ALA A 26 12.80 -2.96 -1.62
C ALA A 26 12.32 -1.75 -0.81
N VAL A 27 13.21 -1.17 -0.02
CA VAL A 27 12.96 0.03 0.79
C VAL A 27 14.24 0.88 0.87
N ALA A 28 14.11 2.19 0.82
CA ALA A 28 15.21 3.12 1.09
C ALA A 28 14.68 4.41 1.74
N GLY A 29 15.45 4.95 2.69
CA GLY A 29 15.22 6.28 3.26
C GLY A 29 15.97 7.36 2.49
N HIS A 30 15.44 8.57 2.49
CA HIS A 30 16.17 9.73 2.00
C HIS A 30 17.32 10.06 2.95
N PRO A 31 18.54 10.33 2.45
CA PRO A 31 19.71 10.50 3.31
C PRO A 31 19.68 11.77 4.18
N ASN A 32 18.88 12.78 3.80
CA ASN A 32 18.80 14.07 4.49
C ASN A 32 17.40 14.46 4.99
N GLU A 33 16.38 13.63 4.75
CA GLU A 33 15.00 13.94 5.12
C GLU A 33 14.42 12.78 5.92
N ASP A 34 14.43 12.91 7.24
CA ASP A 34 14.14 11.83 8.20
C ASP A 34 12.76 11.16 8.04
N ASN A 35 11.80 11.86 7.43
CA ASN A 35 10.43 11.36 7.22
C ASN A 35 10.16 10.91 5.78
N VAL A 36 11.16 11.02 4.88
CA VAL A 36 11.01 10.65 3.48
C VAL A 36 11.57 9.25 3.25
N PHE A 37 10.68 8.36 2.83
CA PHE A 37 11.02 6.98 2.50
C PHE A 37 10.39 6.57 1.18
N TYR A 38 10.99 5.56 0.57
CA TYR A 38 10.53 4.93 -0.65
C TYR A 38 10.43 3.43 -0.46
N PHE A 39 9.40 2.82 -1.04
CA PHE A 39 9.35 1.36 -1.17
C PHE A 39 9.05 0.95 -2.61
N GLY A 40 9.56 -0.23 -2.99
CA GLY A 40 9.30 -0.88 -4.26
C GLY A 40 8.34 -2.05 -4.09
N ALA A 41 7.21 -2.00 -4.79
CA ALA A 41 6.25 -3.08 -4.83
C ALA A 41 6.63 -4.12 -5.91
N VAL A 42 6.35 -5.39 -5.64
CA VAL A 42 6.57 -6.48 -6.62
C VAL A 42 5.67 -6.35 -7.85
N ALA A 43 4.51 -5.73 -7.72
CA ALA A 43 3.60 -5.44 -8.83
C ALA A 43 2.79 -4.17 -8.51
N GLY A 44 3.49 -3.03 -8.42
CA GLY A 44 2.85 -1.76 -8.08
C GLY A 44 3.74 -0.53 -8.15
N GLY A 45 4.94 -0.61 -8.74
CA GLY A 45 5.84 0.52 -8.89
C GLY A 45 6.52 0.97 -7.60
N VAL A 46 7.00 2.21 -7.61
CA VAL A 46 7.64 2.87 -6.47
C VAL A 46 6.64 3.78 -5.78
N TRP A 47 6.65 3.72 -4.45
CA TRP A 47 5.83 4.55 -3.59
C TRP A 47 6.71 5.40 -2.69
N LYS A 48 6.24 6.60 -2.37
CA LYS A 48 6.93 7.58 -1.54
C LYS A 48 6.05 8.03 -0.38
N THR A 49 6.66 8.27 0.78
CA THR A 49 6.05 8.95 1.92
C THR A 49 6.87 10.19 2.27
N TYR A 50 6.24 11.17 2.93
CA TYR A 50 6.89 12.33 3.54
C TYR A 50 6.58 12.44 5.04
N ASP A 51 5.81 11.51 5.59
CA ASP A 51 5.27 11.55 6.96
C ASP A 51 5.62 10.29 7.76
N GLY A 52 6.76 9.67 7.43
CA GLY A 52 7.25 8.48 8.13
C GLY A 52 6.43 7.22 7.85
N GLY A 53 5.65 7.20 6.77
CA GLY A 53 4.91 6.02 6.31
C GLY A 53 3.44 5.98 6.72
N SER A 54 2.88 7.10 7.20
CA SER A 54 1.45 7.22 7.48
C SER A 54 0.63 7.32 6.19
N TYR A 55 1.17 8.02 5.19
CA TYR A 55 0.63 8.12 3.84
C TYR A 55 1.68 7.77 2.79
N TRP A 56 1.22 7.17 1.69
CA TRP A 56 2.06 6.78 0.55
C TRP A 56 1.42 7.19 -0.77
N GLU A 57 2.20 7.79 -1.66
CA GLU A 57 1.84 8.12 -3.04
C GLU A 57 2.64 7.29 -4.04
N ASN A 58 2.04 6.93 -5.17
CA ASN A 58 2.75 6.27 -6.25
C ASN A 58 3.48 7.32 -7.10
N VAL A 59 4.79 7.17 -7.30
CA VAL A 59 5.62 8.14 -8.05
C VAL A 59 6.01 7.65 -9.44
N THR A 60 5.55 6.47 -9.83
CA THR A 60 5.93 5.80 -11.09
C THR A 60 4.74 5.47 -11.99
N ASP A 61 3.53 5.71 -11.53
CA ASP A 61 2.32 5.44 -12.29
C ASP A 61 2.31 6.27 -13.59
N GLY A 62 2.08 5.60 -14.72
CA GLY A 62 2.17 6.20 -16.06
C GLY A 62 3.59 6.50 -16.57
N PHE A 63 4.65 6.22 -15.80
CA PHE A 63 6.04 6.47 -16.22
C PHE A 63 6.83 5.20 -16.54
N LEU A 64 6.49 4.07 -15.92
CA LEU A 64 7.18 2.80 -16.11
C LEU A 64 6.34 1.83 -16.93
N ASP A 65 6.98 1.14 -17.88
CA ASP A 65 6.38 0.04 -18.63
C ASP A 65 6.26 -1.26 -17.80
N THR A 66 6.87 -1.29 -16.61
CA THR A 66 6.81 -2.43 -15.68
C THR A 66 6.46 -1.97 -14.27
N ALA A 67 5.64 -2.76 -13.59
CA ALA A 67 5.22 -2.49 -12.22
C ALA A 67 6.10 -3.20 -11.17
N SER A 68 7.04 -4.05 -11.57
CA SER A 68 7.84 -4.85 -10.64
C SER A 68 9.13 -4.17 -10.24
N ILE A 69 9.26 -3.85 -8.96
CA ILE A 69 10.47 -3.24 -8.39
C ILE A 69 11.16 -4.24 -7.45
N GLY A 70 12.33 -4.72 -7.88
CA GLY A 70 13.15 -5.67 -7.09
C GLY A 70 14.19 -5.01 -6.18
N ALA A 71 14.65 -3.81 -6.53
CA ALA A 71 15.62 -3.03 -5.77
C ALA A 71 15.46 -1.54 -6.09
N LEU A 72 15.79 -0.67 -5.14
CA LEU A 72 15.86 0.78 -5.34
C LEU A 72 16.92 1.38 -4.40
N ALA A 73 17.50 2.51 -4.79
CA ALA A 73 18.44 3.29 -3.98
C ALA A 73 18.13 4.78 -4.16
N VAL A 74 18.37 5.57 -3.12
CA VAL A 74 18.11 7.03 -3.12
C VAL A 74 19.43 7.75 -2.99
N SER A 75 19.66 8.69 -3.91
CA SER A 75 20.79 9.60 -3.92
C SER A 75 20.35 10.98 -3.46
N ASN A 76 21.30 11.78 -2.97
CA ASN A 76 21.08 13.17 -2.59
C ASN A 76 21.31 14.16 -3.75
N SER A 77 21.62 13.63 -4.94
CA SER A 77 21.97 14.35 -6.18
C SER A 77 21.54 13.58 -7.41
#